data_AF-A0A8J2UBT9-F1
#
_entry.id   AF-A0A8J2UBT9-F1
#
_cell.length_a   1.000
_cell.length_b   1.000
_cell.length_c   1.000
_cell.angle_alpha   90.00
_cell.angle_beta   90.00
_cell.angle_gamma   90.00
#
_symmetry.space_group_name_H-M   'P 1'
#
loop_
_entity.id
_entity.type
_entity.pdbx_description
1 polymer ?
#
loop_
_entity_poly.entity_id
_entity_poly.type
_entity_poly.pdbx_seq_one_letter_code
_entity_poly.pdbx_strand_id
1 'polypeptide(L)'
;MEQTIEKTATTNTITVPDELCQIAVLIRRQWTAMYFGAVPYVEAMLCLKTIDDNFGDDSGRSIVTYFLGNAKTWKGEYAKAVKAKLNELLKKEA
;
A
#
# COMPACT_ATOMS: atom_id res chain seq x y z
N MET A 1 38.86 -1.96 31.55
CA MET A 1 38.02 -2.96 30.87
C MET A 1 36.82 -2.23 30.34
N GLU A 2 36.87 -1.86 29.06
CA GLU A 2 35.77 -1.20 28.37
C GLU A 2 34.66 -2.23 28.16
N GLN A 3 33.46 -1.93 28.67
CA GLN A 3 32.27 -2.69 28.31
C GLN A 3 31.73 -2.12 27.00
N THR A 4 31.88 -2.89 25.93
CA THR A 4 31.28 -2.62 24.63
C THR A 4 29.76 -2.75 24.76
N ILE A 5 29.05 -1.62 24.66
CA ILE A 5 27.59 -1.61 24.59
C ILE A 5 27.21 -2.01 23.15
N GLU A 6 26.66 -3.21 22.98
CA GLU A 6 26.04 -3.62 21.72
C GLU A 6 24.78 -2.78 21.47
N LYS A 7 24.86 -1.91 20.46
CA LYS A 7 23.75 -1.09 19.99
C LYS A 7 22.89 -1.94 19.04
N THR A 8 21.97 -2.74 19.58
CA THR A 8 21.02 -3.49 18.77
C THR A 8 20.07 -2.53 18.06
N ALA A 9 20.26 -2.33 16.76
CA ALA A 9 19.32 -1.61 15.91
C ALA A 9 18.08 -2.48 15.68
N THR A 10 17.02 -2.23 16.44
CA THR A 10 15.69 -2.77 16.18
C THR A 10 15.16 -2.12 14.90
N THR A 11 15.30 -2.80 13.76
CA THR A 11 14.63 -2.40 12.52
C THR A 11 13.13 -2.57 12.70
N ASN A 12 12.43 -1.45 12.91
CA ASN A 12 10.98 -1.42 13.01
C ASN A 12 10.39 -1.77 11.62
N THR A 13 9.91 -3.00 11.42
CA THR A 13 9.39 -3.44 10.12
C THR A 13 7.97 -2.92 9.90
N ILE A 14 7.75 -2.18 8.82
CA ILE A 14 6.40 -1.74 8.41
C ILE A 14 5.58 -2.97 7.99
N THR A 15 4.48 -3.22 8.69
CA THR A 15 3.51 -4.27 8.33
C THR A 15 2.43 -3.68 7.44
N VAL A 16 2.22 -4.27 6.25
CA VAL A 16 1.15 -3.89 5.33
C VAL A 16 0.15 -5.04 5.25
N PRO A 17 -1.16 -4.81 5.51
CA PRO A 17 -2.19 -5.85 5.43
C PRO A 17 -2.36 -6.44 4.03
N ASP A 18 -3.07 -7.57 3.93
CA ASP A 18 -3.46 -8.19 2.65
C ASP A 18 -4.77 -7.60 2.10
N GLU A 19 -5.67 -7.12 2.97
CA GLU A 19 -6.98 -6.58 2.55
C GLU A 19 -6.85 -5.18 1.94
N LEU A 20 -7.44 -4.98 0.76
CA LEU A 20 -7.32 -3.71 0.03
C LEU A 20 -7.89 -2.53 0.81
N CYS A 21 -9.01 -2.71 1.52
CA CYS A 21 -9.61 -1.67 2.34
C CYS A 21 -8.68 -1.22 3.48
N GLN A 22 -7.95 -2.14 4.11
CA GLN A 22 -6.99 -1.83 5.17
C GLN A 22 -5.74 -1.13 4.60
N ILE A 23 -5.27 -1.56 3.42
CA ILE A 23 -4.19 -0.89 2.70
C ILE A 23 -4.60 0.55 2.35
N ALA A 24 -5.84 0.77 1.90
CA ALA A 24 -6.36 2.10 1.59
C ALA A 24 -6.39 3.02 2.81
N VAL A 25 -6.81 2.51 3.98
CA VAL A 25 -6.72 3.25 5.25
C VAL A 25 -5.27 3.64 5.58
N LEU A 26 -4.32 2.72 5.38
CA LEU A 26 -2.90 3.01 5.61
C LEU A 26 -2.39 4.09 4.64
N ILE A 27 -2.75 4.01 3.35
CA ILE A 27 -2.39 5.03 2.34
C ILE A 27 -2.91 6.40 2.77
N ARG A 28 -4.19 6.52 3.16
CA ARG A 28 -4.78 7.80 3.59
C ARG A 28 -4.10 8.40 4.82
N ARG A 29 -3.65 7.56 5.74
CA ARG A 29 -2.94 8.01 6.95
C ARG A 29 -1.52 8.49 6.65
N GLN A 30 -0.83 7.84 5.72
CA GLN A 30 0.61 8.06 5.49
C GLN A 30 0.89 9.01 4.32
N TRP A 31 -0.07 9.23 3.42
CA TRP A 31 0.07 10.14 2.29
C TRP A 31 -0.77 11.41 2.48
N THR A 32 -0.27 12.32 3.32
CA THR A 32 -0.99 13.54 3.74
C THR A 32 -1.29 14.51 2.60
N ALA A 33 -0.40 14.62 1.61
CA ALA A 33 -0.59 15.41 0.39
C ALA A 33 -0.75 14.47 -0.82
N MET A 34 -1.82 13.67 -0.81
CA MET A 34 -2.12 12.72 -1.88
C MET A 34 -2.34 13.44 -3.21
N TYR A 35 -1.76 12.90 -4.28
CA TYR A 35 -2.04 13.39 -5.63
C TYR A 35 -3.51 13.15 -5.98
N PHE A 36 -4.22 14.17 -6.46
CA PHE A 36 -5.67 14.10 -6.69
C PHE A 36 -6.08 12.95 -7.63
N GLY A 37 -5.25 12.61 -8.62
CA GLY A 37 -5.51 11.49 -9.54
C GLY A 37 -5.43 10.11 -8.88
N ALA A 38 -4.85 9.98 -7.68
CA ALA A 38 -4.83 8.72 -6.92
C ALA A 38 -6.08 8.52 -6.06
N VAL A 39 -6.78 9.61 -5.70
CA VAL A 39 -7.93 9.61 -4.79
C VAL A 39 -9.04 8.63 -5.19
N PRO A 40 -9.56 8.63 -6.44
CA PRO A 40 -10.67 7.73 -6.79
C PRO A 40 -10.30 6.25 -6.63
N TYR A 41 -9.05 5.87 -6.88
CA TYR A 41 -8.61 4.48 -6.73
C TYR A 41 -8.46 4.08 -5.26
N VAL A 42 -8.02 4.99 -4.39
CA VAL A 42 -7.97 4.75 -2.94
C VAL A 42 -9.39 4.65 -2.36
N GLU A 43 -10.32 5.46 -2.85
CA GLU A 43 -11.73 5.36 -2.46
C GLU A 43 -12.36 4.04 -2.90
N ALA A 44 -12.12 3.60 -4.14
CA ALA A 44 -12.57 2.29 -4.61
C ALA A 44 -11.96 1.15 -3.78
N MET A 45 -10.66 1.21 -3.46
CA MET A 45 -10.00 0.22 -2.61
C MET A 45 -10.62 0.10 -1.21
N LEU A 46 -11.24 1.16 -0.66
CA LEU A 46 -11.95 1.08 0.63
C LEU A 46 -13.17 0.15 0.58
N CYS A 47 -13.73 -0.08 -0.61
CA CYS A 47 -14.89 -0.94 -0.82
C CYS A 47 -14.51 -2.39 -1.18
N LEU A 48 -13.21 -2.68 -1.32
CA LEU A 48 -12.72 -3.99 -1.74
C LEU A 48 -11.99 -4.69 -0.59
N LYS A 49 -12.24 -5.97 -0.42
CA LYS A 49 -11.50 -6.83 0.50
C LYS A 49 -10.28 -7.41 -0.21
N THR A 50 -10.47 -7.93 -1.42
CA THR A 50 -9.43 -8.63 -2.19
C THR A 50 -9.18 -7.97 -3.54
N ILE A 51 -8.12 -8.39 -4.24
CA ILE A 51 -7.80 -7.89 -5.58
C ILE A 51 -8.73 -8.47 -6.67
N ASP A 52 -9.46 -9.53 -6.35
CA ASP A 52 -10.39 -10.21 -7.27
C ASP A 52 -11.84 -9.74 -7.09
N ASP A 53 -12.10 -8.87 -6.11
CA ASP A 53 -13.39 -8.20 -5.95
C ASP A 53 -13.60 -7.17 -7.08
N ASN A 54 -14.85 -6.88 -7.42
CA ASN A 54 -15.22 -5.85 -8.40
C ASN A 54 -15.79 -4.61 -7.73
N PHE A 55 -15.54 -3.45 -8.32
CA PHE A 55 -16.15 -2.16 -7.99
C PHE A 55 -16.90 -1.63 -9.23
N GLY A 56 -18.19 -1.97 -9.34
CA GLY A 56 -18.93 -1.73 -10.57
C GLY A 56 -18.36 -2.56 -11.72
N ASP A 57 -17.98 -1.89 -12.81
CA ASP A 57 -17.38 -2.53 -14.00
C ASP A 57 -15.86 -2.68 -13.91
N ASP A 58 -15.22 -2.12 -12.88
CA ASP A 58 -13.78 -2.21 -12.66
C ASP A 58 -13.41 -3.37 -11.72
N SER A 59 -12.39 -4.14 -12.10
CA SER A 59 -11.80 -5.16 -11.23
C SER A 59 -10.88 -4.55 -10.17
N GLY A 60 -10.72 -5.21 -9.02
CA GLY A 60 -9.73 -4.81 -8.02
C GLY A 60 -8.31 -4.74 -8.59
N ARG A 61 -7.96 -5.63 -9.53
CA ARG A 61 -6.69 -5.61 -10.27
C ARG A 61 -6.50 -4.34 -11.09
N SER A 62 -7.53 -3.90 -11.83
CA SER A 62 -7.44 -2.65 -12.61
C SER A 62 -7.30 -1.44 -11.68
N ILE A 63 -8.08 -1.39 -10.60
CA ILE A 63 -8.03 -0.33 -9.59
C ILE A 63 -6.64 -0.21 -8.97
N VAL A 64 -6.06 -1.32 -8.50
CA VAL A 64 -4.71 -1.34 -7.92
C VAL A 64 -3.66 -0.91 -8.95
N THR A 65 -3.79 -1.36 -10.20
CA THR A 65 -2.87 -0.97 -11.28
C THR A 65 -2.91 0.55 -11.54
N TYR A 66 -4.11 1.13 -11.62
CA TYR A 66 -4.25 2.57 -11.82
C TYR A 66 -3.79 3.38 -10.61
N PHE A 67 -4.04 2.91 -9.38
CA PHE A 67 -3.47 3.51 -8.18
C PHE A 67 -1.94 3.58 -8.26
N LEU A 68 -1.28 2.46 -8.58
CA LEU A 68 0.19 2.39 -8.69
C LEU A 68 0.72 3.37 -9.75
N GLY A 69 0.02 3.51 -10.88
CA GLY A 69 0.34 4.48 -11.93
C GLY A 69 0.27 5.94 -11.47
N ASN A 70 -0.66 6.27 -10.57
CA ASN A 70 -0.85 7.61 -10.01
C ASN A 70 -0.02 7.86 -8.73
N ALA A 71 0.47 6.81 -8.08
CA ALA A 71 1.24 6.91 -6.85
C ALA A 71 2.72 7.29 -7.07
N LYS A 72 3.15 7.71 -8.27
CA LYS A 72 4.57 7.96 -8.62
C LYS A 72 5.25 8.98 -7.69
N THR A 73 4.50 10.00 -7.27
CA THR A 73 4.99 11.07 -6.38
C THR A 73 5.00 10.68 -4.90
N TRP A 74 4.33 9.59 -4.51
CA TRP A 74 4.39 9.09 -3.14
C TRP A 74 5.72 8.40 -2.85
N LYS A 75 6.50 8.93 -1.91
CA LYS A 75 7.83 8.42 -1.52
C LYS A 75 7.90 8.14 -0.02
N GLY A 76 8.98 7.49 0.42
CA GLY A 76 9.21 7.10 1.81
C GLY A 76 8.98 5.61 2.07
N GLU A 77 9.24 5.17 3.30
CA GLU A 77 9.23 3.76 3.68
C GLU A 77 7.84 3.13 3.55
N TYR A 78 6.79 3.83 4.01
CA TYR A 78 5.39 3.39 3.82
C TYR A 78 5.01 3.29 2.34
N ALA A 79 5.42 4.26 1.51
CA ALA A 79 5.15 4.22 0.08
C ALA A 79 5.81 3.00 -0.58
N LYS A 80 7.06 2.70 -0.21
CA LYS A 80 7.79 1.53 -0.71
C LYS A 80 7.11 0.23 -0.27
N ALA A 81 6.76 0.11 1.00
CA ALA A 81 6.14 -1.08 1.57
C ALA A 81 4.76 -1.35 0.94
N VAL A 82 3.89 -0.33 0.86
CA VAL A 82 2.55 -0.48 0.28
C VAL A 82 2.61 -0.82 -1.21
N LYS A 83 3.45 -0.13 -1.98
CA LYS A 83 3.60 -0.44 -3.41
C LYS A 83 4.13 -1.85 -3.63
N ALA A 84 5.09 -2.30 -2.81
CA ALA A 84 5.59 -3.66 -2.88
C ALA A 84 4.47 -4.67 -2.60
N LYS A 85 3.69 -4.46 -1.53
CA LYS A 85 2.56 -5.34 -1.18
C LYS A 85 1.50 -5.39 -2.28
N LEU A 86 1.11 -4.25 -2.84
CA LEU A 86 0.14 -4.21 -3.94
C LEU A 86 0.65 -4.93 -5.20
N ASN A 87 1.93 -4.80 -5.52
CA ASN A 87 2.54 -5.56 -6.62
C ASN A 87 2.61 -7.07 -6.35
N GLU A 88 2.80 -7.48 -5.09
CA GLU A 88 2.72 -8.88 -4.68
C GLU A 88 1.30 -9.42 -4.90
N LEU A 89 0.27 -8.69 -4.45
CA LEU A 89 -1.13 -9.07 -4.65
C LEU A 89 -1.49 -9.21 -6.14
N LEU A 90 -1.01 -8.31 -7.00
CA LEU A 90 -1.21 -8.39 -8.45
C LEU A 90 -0.64 -9.65 -9.09
N LYS A 91 0.41 -10.23 -8.50
CA LYS A 91 1.08 -11.43 -9.03
C LYS A 91 0.47 -12.73 -8.50
N LYS A 92 -0.39 -12.67 -7.47
CA LYS A 92 -1.12 -13.85 -7.02
C LYS A 92 -2.10 -14.27 -8.13
N GLU A 93 -2.01 -15.53 -8.54
CA GLU A 93 -3.02 -16.16 -9.37
C GLU A 93 -4.34 -16.21 -8.58
N ALA A 94 -5.47 -16.08 -9.30
CA ALA A 94 -6.81 -16.14 -8.73
C ALA A 94 -7.21 -17.59 -8.42
#